data_AF-A0A0M1IY72-F1
#
_entry.id   AF-A0A0M1IY72-F1
#
_cell.length_a   1.000
_cell.length_b   1.000
_cell.length_c   1.000
_cell.angle_alpha   90.00
_cell.angle_beta   90.00
_cell.angle_gamma   90.00
#
_symmetry.space_group_name_H-M   'P 1'
#
loop_
_entity.id
_entity.type
_entity.pdbx_description
1 polymer ?
#
loop_
_entity_poly.entity_id
_entity_poly.type
_entity_poly.pdbx_seq_one_letter_code
_entity_poly.pdbx_strand_id
1 'polypeptide(L)'
;MSFVGNVEKIPQADLYVAKLYPDTNFNGNDLLGCGRYYTENNIYRTLMYFDISSLPSNIFIDEAILKLYVKINIIDNITKPITIHNLLESFDKNTVTYSNQPSFEDNPYETLNINAEIDQFVEVDITDLLIEWYNSPTLNYGMLMKGLETEASFVGFSSTFDNDGTKFPNLEIYYGYYEGLSEYPSETIELLASDDSVNSSAIPLGPNIGTFAIENQGPGAISVRIQLSSNNINWIDNKPPYTSDYILLEDDNIILTTTAYMSYARILITHAENYPIEDATVTIYKTVKV
;
A
#
# COMPACT_ATOMS: atom_id res chain seq x y z
N MET A 1 8.03 5.79 21.63
CA MET A 1 6.64 6.09 21.29
C MET A 1 5.95 4.77 21.01
N SER A 2 4.68 4.59 21.36
CA SER A 2 3.96 3.35 21.07
C SER A 2 3.37 3.40 19.67
N PHE A 3 3.66 2.37 18.87
CA PHE A 3 3.04 2.05 17.58
C PHE A 3 1.51 2.17 17.62
N VAL A 4 0.89 2.75 16.58
CA VAL A 4 -0.56 3.03 16.53
C VAL A 4 -1.28 2.31 15.38
N GLY A 5 -0.63 2.12 14.22
CA GLY A 5 -1.30 1.53 13.05
C GLY A 5 -0.37 0.85 12.06
N ASN A 6 -0.80 -0.31 11.55
CA ASN A 6 -0.16 -1.01 10.44
C ASN A 6 -0.96 -0.77 9.15
N VAL A 7 -0.27 -0.54 8.05
CA VAL A 7 -0.84 -0.57 6.70
C VAL A 7 0.01 -1.49 5.84
N GLU A 8 -0.66 -2.39 5.14
CA GLU A 8 -0.04 -3.26 4.14
C GLU A 8 -0.27 -2.66 2.75
N LYS A 9 0.80 -2.66 1.93
CA LYS A 9 0.76 -2.17 0.56
C LYS A 9 1.28 -3.25 -0.39
N ILE A 10 0.51 -3.54 -1.42
CA ILE A 10 0.96 -4.30 -2.59
C ILE A 10 1.50 -3.28 -3.61
N PRO A 11 2.58 -3.56 -4.36
CA PRO A 11 3.09 -2.60 -5.32
C PRO A 11 2.06 -2.36 -6.44
N GLN A 12 1.92 -1.09 -6.85
CA GLN A 12 1.04 -0.71 -7.97
C GLN A 12 1.68 -1.08 -9.34
N ALA A 13 3.00 -1.21 -9.35
CA ALA A 13 3.78 -1.68 -10.48
C ALA A 13 4.98 -2.50 -9.97
N ASP A 14 5.18 -3.68 -10.54
CA ASP A 14 6.38 -4.47 -10.40
C ASP A 14 6.69 -5.21 -11.71
N LEU A 15 7.95 -5.20 -12.12
CA LEU A 15 8.45 -6.03 -13.21
C LEU A 15 9.98 -6.11 -13.16
N TYR A 16 10.58 -7.00 -13.94
CA TYR A 16 12.01 -6.95 -14.20
C TYR A 16 12.33 -6.41 -15.59
N VAL A 17 13.55 -5.92 -15.75
CA VAL A 17 14.18 -5.64 -17.03
C VAL A 17 15.36 -6.58 -17.22
N ALA A 18 15.57 -7.06 -18.44
CA ALA A 18 16.61 -8.04 -18.75
C ALA A 18 17.52 -7.56 -19.87
N LYS A 19 18.84 -7.57 -19.63
CA LYS A 19 19.84 -7.08 -20.58
C LYS A 19 19.86 -7.82 -21.91
N LEU A 20 19.59 -9.13 -21.90
CA LEU A 20 19.59 -9.94 -23.11
C LEU A 20 18.39 -9.64 -24.02
N TYR A 21 17.34 -9.03 -23.47
CA TYR A 21 16.11 -8.66 -24.15
C TYR A 21 15.85 -7.16 -23.97
N PRO A 22 16.73 -6.30 -24.49
CA PRO A 22 16.84 -4.94 -24.01
C PRO A 22 15.63 -4.07 -24.35
N ASP A 23 14.88 -4.43 -25.40
CA ASP A 23 13.67 -3.75 -25.86
C ASP A 23 12.37 -4.52 -25.54
N THR A 24 12.45 -5.54 -24.67
CA THR A 24 11.28 -6.31 -24.21
C THR A 24 10.80 -5.78 -22.87
N ASN A 25 9.50 -5.52 -22.78
CA ASN A 25 8.82 -5.23 -21.52
C ASN A 25 8.31 -6.55 -20.92
N PHE A 26 8.54 -6.75 -19.61
CA PHE A 26 8.19 -7.98 -18.90
C PHE A 26 7.05 -7.79 -17.88
N ASN A 27 6.29 -6.70 -17.98
CA ASN A 27 5.08 -6.52 -17.18
C ASN A 27 4.10 -7.69 -17.45
N GLY A 28 3.47 -8.20 -16.40
CA GLY A 28 2.64 -9.39 -16.50
C GLY A 28 3.35 -10.72 -16.24
N ASN A 29 4.68 -10.72 -16.07
CA ASN A 29 5.41 -11.94 -15.71
C ASN A 29 5.27 -12.26 -14.22
N ASP A 30 5.20 -13.53 -13.85
CA ASP A 30 5.00 -14.03 -12.48
C ASP A 30 6.29 -14.04 -11.62
N LEU A 31 7.40 -13.51 -12.16
CA LEU A 31 8.70 -13.49 -11.53
C LEU A 31 9.30 -12.08 -11.57
N LEU A 32 10.02 -11.71 -10.51
CA LEU A 32 10.85 -10.51 -10.40
C LEU A 32 12.32 -10.93 -10.27
N GLY A 33 13.08 -10.80 -11.35
CA GLY A 33 14.48 -11.23 -11.41
C GLY A 33 15.48 -10.17 -10.94
N CYS A 34 16.50 -10.59 -10.20
CA CYS A 34 17.65 -9.78 -9.79
C CYS A 34 18.96 -10.55 -9.99
N GLY A 35 19.99 -9.89 -10.52
CA GLY A 35 21.34 -10.46 -10.67
C GLY A 35 21.58 -11.11 -12.03
N ARG A 36 22.68 -11.88 -12.15
CA ARG A 36 23.09 -12.52 -13.41
C ARG A 36 22.64 -13.97 -13.45
N TYR A 37 21.98 -14.35 -14.54
CA TYR A 37 21.75 -15.77 -14.83
C TYR A 37 23.06 -16.45 -15.30
N TYR A 38 23.10 -17.79 -15.36
CA TYR A 38 24.33 -18.58 -15.57
C TYR A 38 25.29 -18.06 -16.66
N THR A 39 24.78 -17.49 -17.77
CA THR A 39 25.59 -16.93 -18.85
C THR A 39 25.83 -15.43 -18.69
N GLU A 40 27.01 -14.96 -19.11
CA GLU A 40 27.51 -13.59 -18.86
C GLU A 40 26.61 -12.45 -19.35
N ASN A 41 25.68 -12.70 -20.27
CA ASN A 41 24.95 -11.65 -20.97
C ASN A 41 23.55 -11.33 -20.42
N ASN A 42 23.03 -12.11 -19.47
CA ASN A 42 21.66 -11.92 -18.99
C ASN A 42 21.61 -11.40 -17.55
N ILE A 43 21.60 -10.07 -17.44
CA ILE A 43 21.45 -9.32 -16.20
C ILE A 43 19.99 -8.94 -16.02
N TYR A 44 19.48 -9.20 -14.82
CA TYR A 44 18.12 -8.88 -14.40
C TYR A 44 18.13 -7.82 -13.29
N ARG A 45 17.21 -6.88 -13.39
CA ARG A 45 16.93 -5.86 -12.36
C ARG A 45 15.43 -5.74 -12.21
N THR A 46 14.96 -5.66 -10.97
CA THR A 46 13.53 -5.47 -10.67
C THR A 46 13.25 -3.99 -10.44
N LEU A 47 12.17 -3.50 -11.02
CA LEU A 47 11.57 -2.20 -10.75
C LEU A 47 10.30 -2.42 -9.95
N MET A 48 10.09 -1.67 -8.89
CA MET A 48 8.93 -1.80 -8.02
C MET A 48 8.48 -0.43 -7.52
N TYR A 49 7.19 -0.15 -7.56
CA TYR A 49 6.61 1.11 -7.08
C TYR A 49 5.46 0.85 -6.12
N PHE A 50 5.54 1.48 -4.94
CA PHE A 50 4.49 1.49 -3.94
C PHE A 50 3.85 2.87 -3.86
N ASP A 51 2.54 2.93 -4.01
CA ASP A 51 1.77 4.14 -3.74
C ASP A 51 1.50 4.28 -2.24
N ILE A 52 2.14 5.29 -1.65
CA ILE A 52 2.02 5.63 -0.23
C ILE A 52 1.12 6.84 0.01
N SER A 53 0.46 7.36 -1.03
CA SER A 53 -0.37 8.57 -0.96
C SER A 53 -1.52 8.48 0.04
N SER A 54 -1.94 7.26 0.40
CA SER A 54 -2.99 7.01 1.39
C SER A 54 -2.55 7.17 2.85
N LEU A 55 -1.26 7.36 3.12
CA LEU A 55 -0.78 7.59 4.48
C LEU A 55 -1.27 8.95 4.99
N PRO A 56 -1.67 9.06 6.27
CA PRO A 56 -2.08 10.33 6.85
C PRO A 56 -0.89 11.28 7.02
N SER A 57 -1.19 12.57 7.09
CA SER A 57 -0.23 13.58 7.50
C SER A 57 0.07 13.50 9.00
N ASN A 58 1.16 14.16 9.43
CA ASN A 58 1.56 14.27 10.83
C ASN A 58 1.77 12.92 11.55
N ILE A 59 2.40 11.96 10.85
CA ILE A 59 2.88 10.69 11.43
C ILE A 59 4.41 10.62 11.48
N PHE A 60 4.91 9.75 12.35
CA PHE A 60 6.27 9.22 12.27
C PHE A 60 6.20 7.76 11.79
N ILE A 61 7.08 7.40 10.86
CA ILE A 61 7.27 6.02 10.42
C ILE A 61 8.21 5.37 11.43
N ASP A 62 7.76 4.27 12.03
CA ASP A 62 8.51 3.51 13.03
C ASP A 62 9.30 2.38 12.34
N GLU A 63 8.66 1.67 11.42
CA GLU A 63 9.25 0.55 10.69
C GLU A 63 8.58 0.38 9.32
N ALA A 64 9.34 0.00 8.30
CA ALA A 64 8.84 -0.33 6.97
C ALA A 64 9.51 -1.58 6.44
N ILE A 65 8.79 -2.71 6.41
CA ILE A 65 9.36 -4.00 6.01
C ILE A 65 8.85 -4.40 4.64
N LEU A 66 9.78 -4.49 3.67
CA LEU A 66 9.52 -5.09 2.37
C LEU A 66 9.66 -6.61 2.47
N LYS A 67 8.57 -7.33 2.18
CA LYS A 67 8.49 -8.78 2.16
C LYS A 67 8.45 -9.31 0.73
N LEU A 68 9.32 -10.25 0.43
CA LEU A 68 9.50 -10.82 -0.90
C LEU A 68 9.54 -12.34 -0.81
N TYR A 69 8.75 -13.04 -1.64
CA TYR A 69 8.78 -14.50 -1.70
C TYR A 69 9.82 -14.98 -2.71
N VAL A 70 10.82 -15.76 -2.28
CA VAL A 70 11.87 -16.28 -3.17
C VAL A 70 11.36 -17.52 -3.92
N LYS A 71 11.15 -17.41 -5.23
CA LYS A 71 10.73 -18.52 -6.11
C LYS A 71 11.92 -19.26 -6.73
N ILE A 72 13.00 -18.54 -7.02
CA ILE A 72 14.17 -19.09 -7.71
C ILE A 72 15.43 -18.59 -7.02
N ASN A 73 16.34 -19.50 -6.73
CA ASN A 73 17.69 -19.22 -6.28
C ASN A 73 18.64 -20.18 -6.99
N ILE A 74 19.42 -19.67 -7.97
CA ILE A 74 20.18 -20.57 -8.86
C ILE A 74 21.43 -21.17 -8.22
N ILE A 75 21.96 -20.53 -7.17
CA ILE A 75 23.20 -20.93 -6.49
C ILE A 75 23.00 -20.71 -4.99
N ASP A 76 22.90 -21.79 -4.22
CA ASP A 76 22.57 -21.78 -2.79
C ASP A 76 23.78 -21.73 -1.85
N ASN A 77 25.00 -21.85 -2.39
CA ASN A 77 26.25 -21.90 -1.62
C ASN A 77 27.02 -20.58 -1.60
N ILE A 78 26.45 -19.50 -2.14
CA ILE A 78 27.01 -18.15 -2.08
C ILE A 78 25.97 -17.15 -1.55
N THR A 79 26.44 -16.16 -0.80
CA THR A 79 25.62 -15.00 -0.44
C THR A 79 25.47 -14.09 -1.66
N LYS A 80 24.22 -13.76 -1.99
CA LYS A 80 23.85 -12.86 -3.09
C LYS A 80 23.25 -11.60 -2.47
N PRO A 81 24.02 -10.50 -2.40
CA PRO A 81 23.47 -9.22 -1.98
C PRO A 81 22.53 -8.71 -3.07
N ILE A 82 21.28 -8.47 -2.70
CA ILE A 82 20.29 -7.75 -3.49
C ILE A 82 20.21 -6.34 -2.92
N THR A 83 20.66 -5.36 -3.69
CA THR A 83 20.72 -3.96 -3.27
C THR A 83 19.47 -3.21 -3.74
N ILE A 84 18.95 -2.33 -2.88
CA ILE A 84 17.75 -1.53 -3.10
C ILE A 84 18.16 -0.08 -3.32
N HIS A 85 17.76 0.49 -4.45
CA HIS A 85 18.12 1.84 -4.87
C HIS A 85 16.85 2.66 -5.13
N ASN A 86 16.85 3.93 -4.71
CA ASN A 86 15.78 4.85 -5.07
C ASN A 86 15.85 5.18 -6.57
N LEU A 87 14.70 5.21 -7.24
CA LEU A 87 14.62 5.68 -8.62
C LEU A 87 14.62 7.21 -8.66
N LEU A 88 15.30 7.78 -9.66
CA LEU A 88 15.41 9.23 -9.85
C LEU A 88 14.41 9.78 -10.89
N GLU A 89 13.70 8.89 -11.58
CA GLU A 89 12.65 9.21 -12.53
C GLU A 89 11.59 8.12 -12.55
N SER A 90 10.36 8.49 -12.89
CA SER A 90 9.25 7.55 -12.98
C SER A 90 9.44 6.56 -14.14
N PHE A 91 8.79 5.41 -14.03
CA PHE A 91 8.70 4.44 -15.12
C PHE A 91 7.24 4.09 -15.42
N ASP A 92 6.94 3.88 -16.70
CA ASP A 92 5.66 3.31 -17.11
C ASP A 92 5.81 1.79 -17.25
N LYS A 93 5.11 1.05 -16.40
CA LYS A 93 5.15 -0.42 -16.39
C LYS A 93 4.82 -1.05 -17.74
N ASN A 94 4.08 -0.37 -18.62
CA ASN A 94 3.69 -0.92 -19.92
C ASN A 94 4.75 -0.73 -21.01
N THR A 95 5.75 0.14 -20.78
CA THR A 95 6.72 0.54 -21.81
C THR A 95 8.17 0.48 -21.35
N VAL A 96 8.44 0.33 -20.05
CA VAL A 96 9.80 0.22 -19.52
C VAL A 96 10.45 -1.10 -19.94
N THR A 97 11.71 -1.02 -20.34
CA THR A 97 12.57 -2.09 -20.82
C THR A 97 13.97 -1.86 -20.25
N TYR A 98 14.92 -2.75 -20.54
CA TYR A 98 16.29 -2.52 -20.09
C TYR A 98 16.93 -1.30 -20.78
N SER A 99 16.58 -1.04 -22.05
CA SER A 99 17.10 0.08 -22.85
C SER A 99 16.66 1.46 -22.35
N ASN A 100 15.46 1.57 -21.75
CA ASN A 100 14.89 2.83 -21.29
C ASN A 100 14.58 2.84 -19.78
N GLN A 101 15.20 1.92 -19.01
CA GLN A 101 14.98 1.84 -17.56
C GLN A 101 15.34 3.18 -16.89
N PRO A 102 14.61 3.58 -15.83
CA PRO A 102 14.89 4.80 -15.11
C PRO A 102 16.29 4.77 -14.50
N SER A 103 16.92 5.94 -14.44
CA SER A 103 18.07 6.22 -13.60
C SER A 103 17.72 6.05 -12.13
N PHE A 104 18.73 5.67 -11.33
CA PHE A 104 18.59 5.35 -9.92
C PHE A 104 19.83 5.82 -9.17
N GLU A 105 19.72 5.95 -7.86
CA GLU A 105 20.84 6.35 -7.02
C GLU A 105 21.92 5.27 -6.93
N ASP A 106 23.19 5.63 -7.13
CA ASP A 106 24.29 4.65 -7.11
C ASP A 106 24.48 4.00 -5.74
N ASN A 107 24.25 4.74 -4.65
CA ASN A 107 24.32 4.20 -3.30
C ASN A 107 22.99 3.50 -2.98
N PRO A 108 23.02 2.23 -2.55
CA PRO A 108 21.80 1.58 -2.09
C PRO A 108 21.37 2.16 -0.74
N TYR A 109 20.07 2.23 -0.52
CA TYR A 109 19.52 2.45 0.82
C TYR A 109 19.81 1.22 1.67
N GLU A 110 19.52 0.04 1.10
CA GLU A 110 19.53 -1.21 1.85
C GLU A 110 20.02 -2.38 1.03
N THR A 111 20.46 -3.43 1.73
CA THR A 111 20.96 -4.67 1.12
C THR A 111 20.36 -5.90 1.79
N LEU A 112 19.61 -6.66 0.99
CA LEU A 112 19.06 -7.94 1.37
C LEU A 112 20.01 -9.07 0.94
N ASN A 113 20.56 -9.82 1.89
CA ASN A 113 21.46 -10.93 1.60
C ASN A 113 20.70 -12.25 1.44
N ILE A 114 20.72 -12.82 0.23
CA ILE A 114 20.13 -14.13 -0.08
C ILE A 114 21.22 -15.20 -0.13
N ASN A 115 21.17 -16.15 0.79
CA ASN A 115 22.01 -17.34 0.86
C ASN A 115 21.31 -18.52 0.17
N ALA A 116 20.76 -19.46 0.94
CA ALA A 116 20.10 -20.67 0.46
C ALA A 116 18.57 -20.57 0.44
N GLU A 117 18.00 -19.39 0.70
CA GLU A 117 16.56 -19.18 0.78
C GLU A 117 15.90 -19.48 -0.57
N ILE A 118 14.84 -20.29 -0.53
CA ILE A 118 13.98 -20.66 -1.64
C ILE A 118 12.65 -21.14 -1.06
N ASP A 119 11.54 -20.91 -1.76
CA ASP A 119 10.19 -21.25 -1.33
C ASP A 119 9.79 -20.67 0.04
N GLN A 120 10.28 -19.47 0.34
CA GLN A 120 9.97 -18.75 1.58
C GLN A 120 10.06 -17.24 1.39
N PHE A 121 9.49 -16.51 2.35
CA PHE A 121 9.64 -15.07 2.44
C PHE A 121 11.00 -14.69 3.00
N VAL A 122 11.51 -13.58 2.47
CA VAL A 122 12.63 -12.81 2.99
C VAL A 122 12.17 -11.38 3.20
N GLU A 123 12.78 -10.72 4.16
CA GLU A 123 12.35 -9.42 4.65
C GLU A 123 13.55 -8.47 4.65
N VAL A 124 13.31 -7.22 4.26
CA VAL A 124 14.30 -6.15 4.31
C VAL A 124 13.62 -4.89 4.84
N ASP A 125 14.22 -4.32 5.88
CA ASP A 125 13.82 -3.05 6.44
C ASP A 125 14.20 -1.96 5.44
N ILE A 126 13.24 -1.15 4.99
CA ILE A 126 13.43 -0.01 4.08
C ILE A 126 12.92 1.29 4.72
N THR A 127 12.92 1.36 6.06
CA THR A 127 12.37 2.49 6.85
C THR A 127 12.93 3.83 6.39
N ASP A 128 14.24 3.94 6.20
CA ASP A 128 14.87 5.19 5.77
C ASP A 128 14.40 5.65 4.38
N LEU A 129 14.24 4.71 3.44
CA LEU A 129 13.71 5.00 2.10
C LEU A 129 12.25 5.46 2.16
N LEU A 130 11.43 4.79 2.98
CA LEU A 130 10.02 5.17 3.14
C LEU A 130 9.86 6.53 3.82
N ILE A 131 10.71 6.85 4.81
CA ILE A 131 10.75 8.16 5.46
C ILE A 131 11.06 9.25 4.44
N GLU A 132 11.99 9.02 3.52
CA GLU A 132 12.30 9.96 2.45
C GLU A 132 11.11 10.18 1.53
N TRP A 133 10.49 9.09 1.05
CA TRP A 133 9.30 9.17 0.20
C TRP A 133 8.13 9.88 0.89
N TYR A 134 7.93 9.64 2.18
CA TYR A 134 6.85 10.29 2.93
C TYR A 134 7.11 11.78 3.15
N ASN A 135 8.36 12.16 3.48
CA ASN A 135 8.72 13.56 3.68
C ASN A 135 8.81 14.36 2.35
N SER A 136 9.07 13.68 1.23
CA SER A 136 9.17 14.26 -0.10
C SER A 136 8.45 13.39 -1.13
N PRO A 137 7.10 13.40 -1.16
CA PRO A 137 6.31 12.52 -2.04
C PRO A 137 6.64 12.65 -3.53
N THR A 138 7.15 13.80 -3.97
CA THR A 138 7.60 14.02 -5.36
C THR A 138 8.85 13.21 -5.74
N LEU A 139 9.56 12.63 -4.76
CA LEU A 139 10.73 11.78 -4.97
C LEU A 139 10.40 10.29 -4.95
N ASN A 140 9.15 9.90 -4.66
CA ASN A 140 8.73 8.51 -4.75
C ASN A 140 8.48 8.14 -6.21
N TYR A 141 9.54 7.72 -6.90
CA TYR A 141 9.46 7.13 -8.24
C TYR A 141 9.49 5.60 -8.21
N GLY A 142 9.60 5.02 -7.01
CA GLY A 142 9.79 3.59 -6.77
C GLY A 142 11.25 3.24 -6.55
N MET A 143 11.53 1.95 -6.57
CA MET A 143 12.85 1.39 -6.30
C MET A 143 13.33 0.50 -7.45
N LEU A 144 14.65 0.44 -7.61
CA LEU A 144 15.33 -0.59 -8.38
C LEU A 144 16.02 -1.57 -7.43
N MET A 145 15.76 -2.85 -7.62
CA MET A 145 16.47 -3.93 -6.96
C MET A 145 17.41 -4.62 -7.96
N LYS A 146 18.65 -4.84 -7.55
CA LYS A 146 19.65 -5.55 -8.37
C LYS A 146 20.53 -6.45 -7.53
N GLY A 147 20.97 -7.56 -8.12
CA GLY A 147 21.96 -8.46 -7.52
C GLY A 147 23.37 -8.21 -8.05
N LEU A 148 24.29 -9.12 -7.73
CA LEU A 148 25.64 -9.14 -8.33
C LEU A 148 25.54 -9.36 -9.85
N GLU A 149 26.16 -8.49 -10.64
CA GLU A 149 26.09 -8.58 -12.12
C GLU A 149 27.37 -9.19 -12.74
N THR A 150 28.40 -9.41 -11.92
CA THR A 150 29.74 -9.88 -12.33
C THR A 150 29.88 -11.40 -12.35
N GLU A 151 28.99 -12.11 -11.67
CA GLU A 151 28.98 -13.57 -11.55
C GLU A 151 27.55 -14.10 -11.48
N ALA A 152 27.37 -15.41 -11.66
CA ALA A 152 26.05 -16.02 -11.56
C ALA A 152 25.49 -15.84 -10.14
N SER A 153 24.32 -15.22 -10.03
CA SER A 153 23.77 -14.74 -8.76
C SER A 153 22.25 -14.56 -8.80
N PHE A 154 21.59 -15.10 -9.84
CA PHE A 154 20.17 -14.84 -10.08
C PHE A 154 19.29 -15.29 -8.92
N VAL A 155 18.48 -14.35 -8.43
CA VAL A 155 17.37 -14.59 -7.51
C VAL A 155 16.10 -14.12 -8.21
N GLY A 156 15.06 -14.93 -8.16
CA GLY A 156 13.74 -14.61 -8.68
C GLY A 156 12.72 -14.58 -7.55
N PHE A 157 12.05 -13.46 -7.37
CA PHE A 157 10.96 -13.29 -6.41
C PHE A 157 9.60 -13.45 -7.10
N SER A 158 8.54 -13.71 -6.34
CA SER A 158 7.18 -13.63 -6.84
C SER A 158 6.81 -12.19 -7.20
N SER A 159 6.04 -12.00 -8.27
CA SER A 159 5.44 -10.70 -8.63
C SER A 159 3.96 -10.64 -8.25
N THR A 160 3.31 -9.49 -8.50
CA THR A 160 1.85 -9.31 -8.43
C THR A 160 1.06 -10.07 -9.51
N PHE A 161 1.75 -10.73 -10.45
CA PHE A 161 1.15 -11.59 -11.47
C PHE A 161 1.30 -13.09 -11.17
N ASP A 162 1.80 -13.46 -9.98
CA ASP A 162 1.77 -14.86 -9.54
C ASP A 162 0.32 -15.36 -9.41
N ASN A 163 0.11 -16.66 -9.63
CA ASN A 163 -1.21 -17.28 -9.48
C ASN A 163 -1.61 -17.42 -8.01
N ASP A 164 -0.65 -17.38 -7.10
CA ASP A 164 -0.86 -17.42 -5.65
C ASP A 164 -0.65 -16.03 -5.04
N GLY A 165 -1.76 -15.30 -4.88
CA GLY A 165 -1.77 -13.94 -4.32
C GLY A 165 -1.19 -13.83 -2.91
N THR A 166 -1.04 -14.95 -2.19
CA THR A 166 -0.40 -14.95 -0.86
C THR A 166 1.11 -14.76 -0.92
N LYS A 167 1.71 -14.82 -2.12
CA LYS A 167 3.16 -14.67 -2.36
C LYS A 167 3.54 -13.31 -2.94
N PHE A 168 2.59 -12.42 -3.18
CA PHE A 168 2.87 -11.11 -3.74
C PHE A 168 3.87 -10.32 -2.89
N PRO A 169 4.72 -9.48 -3.51
CA PRO A 169 5.48 -8.50 -2.75
C PRO A 169 4.55 -7.65 -1.90
N ASN A 170 4.96 -7.40 -0.65
CA ASN A 170 4.18 -6.63 0.30
C ASN A 170 5.11 -5.69 1.06
N LEU A 171 4.67 -4.45 1.25
CA LEU A 171 5.31 -3.49 2.13
C LEU A 171 4.43 -3.30 3.36
N GLU A 172 4.95 -3.72 4.51
CA GLU A 172 4.31 -3.49 5.81
C GLU A 172 4.84 -2.18 6.40
N ILE A 173 3.94 -1.23 6.64
CA ILE A 173 4.29 0.09 7.16
C ILE A 173 3.73 0.21 8.56
N TYR A 174 4.62 0.45 9.52
CA TYR A 174 4.30 0.67 10.91
C TYR A 174 4.53 2.15 11.25
N TYR A 175 3.49 2.82 11.74
CA TYR A 175 3.59 4.24 12.09
C TYR A 175 2.82 4.59 13.35
N GLY A 176 3.14 5.77 13.88
CA GLY A 176 2.37 6.43 14.93
C GLY A 176 2.13 7.89 14.60
N TYR A 177 1.23 8.50 15.35
CA TYR A 177 0.88 9.90 15.16
C TYR A 177 1.74 10.81 16.06
N TYR A 178 2.10 11.98 15.55
CA TYR A 178 2.58 13.06 16.40
C TYR A 178 1.41 13.73 17.14
N GLU A 179 1.71 14.38 18.26
CA GLU A 179 0.76 15.27 18.95
C GLU A 179 0.16 16.29 17.97
N GLY A 180 -1.15 16.51 18.04
CA GLY A 180 -1.84 17.43 17.13
C GLY A 180 -2.94 16.76 16.34
N LEU A 181 -3.10 17.18 15.08
CA LEU A 181 -4.12 16.67 14.17
C LEU A 181 -3.42 15.93 13.04
N SER A 182 -3.81 14.68 12.81
CA SER A 182 -3.38 13.89 11.67
C SER A 182 -4.54 13.76 10.69
N GLU A 183 -4.30 14.08 9.43
CA GLU A 183 -5.34 14.12 8.40
C GLU A 183 -5.05 13.05 7.35
N TYR A 184 -6.03 12.20 7.09
CA TYR A 184 -5.98 11.27 5.98
C TYR A 184 -6.39 11.99 4.69
N PRO A 185 -5.85 11.58 3.53
CA PRO A 185 -6.42 11.95 2.25
C PRO A 185 -7.91 11.63 2.20
N SER A 186 -8.68 12.48 1.54
CA SER A 186 -10.12 12.26 1.33
C SER A 186 -10.34 10.99 0.51
N GLU A 187 -11.38 10.25 0.87
CA GLU A 187 -11.81 9.06 0.15
C GLU A 187 -13.15 9.34 -0.52
N THR A 188 -13.26 9.09 -1.82
CA THR A 188 -14.53 9.13 -2.56
C THR A 188 -14.98 7.69 -2.83
N ILE A 189 -16.23 7.39 -2.48
CA ILE A 189 -16.80 6.06 -2.51
C ILE A 189 -18.11 6.09 -3.28
N GLU A 190 -18.29 5.14 -4.19
CA GLU A 190 -19.55 4.90 -4.87
C GLU A 190 -20.32 3.81 -4.11
N LEU A 191 -21.59 4.08 -3.78
CA LEU A 191 -22.56 3.09 -3.37
C LEU A 191 -23.50 2.85 -4.55
N LEU A 192 -23.35 1.72 -5.23
CA LEU A 192 -24.22 1.39 -6.36
C LEU A 192 -25.59 0.97 -5.86
N ALA A 193 -26.64 1.19 -6.67
CA ALA A 193 -27.99 0.73 -6.39
C ALA A 193 -28.10 -0.80 -6.28
N SER A 194 -27.12 -1.54 -6.83
CA SER A 194 -27.00 -2.99 -6.68
C SER A 194 -26.41 -3.44 -5.34
N ASP A 195 -25.76 -2.54 -4.62
CA ASP A 195 -25.04 -2.84 -3.39
C ASP A 195 -25.90 -2.50 -2.18
N ASP A 196 -25.96 -3.40 -1.20
CA ASP A 196 -26.69 -3.14 0.05
C ASP A 196 -25.99 -2.09 0.91
N SER A 197 -24.65 -2.06 0.85
CA SER A 197 -23.80 -1.17 1.65
C SER A 197 -22.39 -1.10 1.10
N VAL A 198 -21.68 -0.03 1.48
CA VAL A 198 -20.25 0.14 1.25
C VAL A 198 -19.59 0.69 2.51
N ASN A 199 -18.31 0.40 2.70
CA ASN A 199 -17.53 0.90 3.83
C ASN A 199 -16.42 1.80 3.35
N SER A 200 -16.12 2.84 4.12
CA SER A 200 -14.86 3.56 3.99
C SER A 200 -13.68 2.67 4.35
N SER A 201 -12.51 2.99 3.82
CA SER A 201 -11.25 2.47 4.32
C SER A 201 -11.15 2.72 5.83
N ALA A 202 -10.75 1.68 6.58
CA ALA A 202 -10.55 1.78 8.01
C ALA A 202 -9.31 2.61 8.33
N ILE A 203 -9.38 3.38 9.42
CA ILE A 203 -8.22 4.11 9.96
C ILE A 203 -7.84 3.55 11.33
N PRO A 204 -6.55 3.34 11.61
CA PRO A 204 -6.07 3.04 12.95
C PRO A 204 -6.25 4.27 13.86
N LEU A 205 -6.84 4.08 15.03
CA LEU A 205 -6.98 5.10 16.06
C LEU A 205 -6.01 4.89 17.23
N GLY A 206 -5.75 3.62 17.59
CA GLY A 206 -5.13 3.29 18.87
C GLY A 206 -5.91 3.91 20.04
N PRO A 207 -5.27 4.71 20.92
CA PRO A 207 -5.95 5.38 22.04
C PRO A 207 -6.68 6.69 21.64
N ASN A 208 -6.60 7.11 20.37
CA ASN A 208 -6.98 8.44 19.92
C ASN A 208 -8.45 8.52 19.47
N ILE A 209 -8.91 9.74 19.16
CA ILE A 209 -10.28 10.03 18.71
C ILE A 209 -10.28 10.30 17.20
N GLY A 210 -11.16 9.62 16.47
CA GLY A 210 -11.39 9.84 15.04
C GLY A 210 -12.55 10.79 14.78
N THR A 211 -12.41 11.68 13.78
CA THR A 211 -13.50 12.52 13.26
C THR A 211 -13.64 12.31 11.76
N PHE A 212 -14.88 12.22 11.30
CA PHE A 212 -15.26 11.95 9.92
C PHE A 212 -16.21 13.05 9.45
N ALA A 213 -15.80 13.85 8.47
CA ALA A 213 -16.72 14.71 7.72
C ALA A 213 -17.15 13.95 6.47
N ILE A 214 -18.45 13.91 6.20
CA ILE A 214 -19.05 13.07 5.17
C ILE A 214 -19.98 13.95 4.34
N GLU A 215 -19.79 13.94 3.03
CA GLU A 215 -20.56 14.71 2.05
C GLU A 215 -21.18 13.75 1.04
N ASN A 216 -22.51 13.78 0.89
CA ASN A 216 -23.17 13.08 -0.20
C ASN A 216 -23.19 13.98 -1.44
N GLN A 217 -22.43 13.60 -2.45
CA GLN A 217 -22.30 14.32 -3.72
C GLN A 217 -23.12 13.65 -4.84
N GLY A 218 -23.80 12.54 -4.54
CA GLY A 218 -24.66 11.82 -5.48
C GLY A 218 -26.15 12.02 -5.19
N PRO A 219 -27.01 11.63 -6.15
CA PRO A 219 -28.46 11.79 -6.04
C PRO A 219 -29.11 10.81 -5.05
N GLY A 220 -28.52 9.62 -4.87
CA GLY A 220 -29.04 8.61 -3.96
C GLY A 220 -28.98 9.06 -2.49
N ALA A 221 -30.11 8.95 -1.79
CA ALA A 221 -30.17 9.24 -0.36
C ALA A 221 -29.47 8.13 0.44
N ILE A 222 -28.54 8.52 1.30
CA ILE A 222 -27.71 7.58 2.07
C ILE A 222 -27.96 7.69 3.56
N SER A 223 -27.63 6.63 4.27
CA SER A 223 -27.52 6.59 5.71
C SER A 223 -26.08 6.26 6.11
N VAL A 224 -25.54 7.01 7.08
CA VAL A 224 -24.13 6.90 7.48
C VAL A 224 -23.98 6.68 8.98
N ARG A 225 -23.00 5.85 9.36
CA ARG A 225 -22.63 5.61 10.77
C ARG A 225 -21.16 5.28 10.93
N ILE A 226 -20.59 5.65 12.07
CA ILE A 226 -19.26 5.18 12.48
C ILE A 226 -19.36 3.72 12.95
N GLN A 227 -18.42 2.89 12.52
CA GLN A 227 -18.16 1.57 13.10
C GLN A 227 -16.77 1.54 13.74
N LEU A 228 -16.65 0.87 14.88
CA LEU A 228 -15.41 0.68 15.62
C LEU A 228 -15.00 -0.79 15.64
N SER A 229 -13.69 -1.06 15.66
CA SER A 229 -13.14 -2.41 15.74
C SER A 229 -11.85 -2.48 16.55
N SER A 230 -11.64 -3.57 17.27
CA SER A 230 -10.38 -3.87 17.95
C SER A 230 -9.36 -4.61 17.08
N ASN A 231 -9.82 -5.26 16.01
CA ASN A 231 -9.01 -6.19 15.21
C ASN A 231 -9.13 -5.98 13.69
N ASN A 232 -9.80 -4.90 13.27
CA ASN A 232 -10.07 -4.56 11.86
C ASN A 232 -10.92 -5.62 11.10
N ILE A 233 -11.53 -6.57 11.81
CA ILE A 233 -12.33 -7.67 11.23
C ILE A 233 -13.77 -7.61 11.75
N ASN A 234 -13.94 -7.51 13.07
CA ASN A 234 -15.24 -7.46 13.72
C ASN A 234 -15.62 -6.01 14.01
N TRP A 235 -16.77 -5.57 13.52
CA TRP A 235 -17.18 -4.17 13.55
C TRP A 235 -18.44 -3.99 14.40
N ILE A 236 -18.45 -2.92 15.21
CA ILE A 236 -19.55 -2.56 16.09
C ILE A 236 -19.98 -1.14 15.76
N ASP A 237 -21.27 -0.91 15.57
CA ASP A 237 -21.81 0.43 15.33
C ASP A 237 -21.59 1.33 16.55
N ASN A 238 -20.96 2.48 16.33
CA ASN A 238 -20.74 3.49 17.37
C ASN A 238 -22.00 4.33 17.60
N LYS A 239 -23.08 3.67 18.03
CA LYS A 239 -24.36 4.30 18.32
C LYS A 239 -25.07 3.64 19.50
N PRO A 240 -25.80 4.40 20.33
CA PRO A 240 -26.69 3.81 21.32
C PRO A 240 -27.75 2.91 20.67
N PRO A 241 -28.27 1.90 21.39
CA PRO A 241 -29.46 1.21 20.93
C PRO A 241 -30.60 2.23 20.80
N TYR A 242 -31.39 2.14 19.73
CA TYR A 242 -32.58 2.97 19.44
C TYR A 242 -32.35 4.39 18.91
N THR A 243 -31.13 4.76 18.51
CA THR A 243 -30.90 5.96 17.69
C THR A 243 -30.96 5.63 16.20
N SER A 244 -31.78 6.38 15.46
CA SER A 244 -31.78 6.34 14.00
C SER A 244 -30.43 6.81 13.46
N ASP A 245 -30.06 6.27 12.31
CA ASP A 245 -28.86 6.69 11.62
C ASP A 245 -29.06 8.07 10.96
N TYR A 246 -27.96 8.75 10.66
CA TYR A 246 -28.00 10.03 9.98
C TYR A 246 -28.29 9.79 8.50
N ILE A 247 -29.32 10.46 7.97
CA ILE A 247 -29.68 10.43 6.55
C ILE A 247 -29.12 11.69 5.89
N LEU A 248 -28.43 11.51 4.76
CA LEU A 248 -27.93 12.58 3.92
C LEU A 248 -28.60 12.47 2.55
N LEU A 249 -29.29 13.53 2.14
CA LEU A 249 -29.79 13.68 0.78
C LEU A 249 -28.66 14.16 -0.15
N GLU A 250 -28.97 14.39 -1.42
CA GLU A 250 -28.05 15.05 -2.36
C GLU A 250 -27.57 16.38 -1.77
N ASP A 251 -26.26 16.63 -1.86
CA ASP A 251 -25.53 17.80 -1.34
C ASP A 251 -25.55 17.99 0.19
N ASP A 252 -26.16 17.07 0.95
CA ASP A 252 -26.10 17.10 2.42
C ASP A 252 -24.72 16.65 2.94
N ASN A 253 -24.37 17.14 4.13
CA ASN A 253 -23.14 16.78 4.81
C ASN A 253 -23.32 16.66 6.33
N ILE A 254 -22.42 15.94 6.97
CA ILE A 254 -22.36 15.78 8.42
C ILE A 254 -20.93 15.57 8.93
N ILE A 255 -20.69 15.94 10.18
CA ILE A 255 -19.46 15.63 10.91
C ILE A 255 -19.78 14.70 12.07
N LEU A 256 -19.10 13.56 12.13
CA LEU A 256 -19.25 12.55 13.18
C LEU A 256 -17.91 12.33 13.88
N THR A 257 -17.91 12.20 15.20
CA THR A 257 -16.72 11.91 16.00
C THR A 257 -16.93 10.62 16.79
N THR A 258 -15.88 9.81 16.92
CA THR A 258 -15.91 8.58 17.72
C THR A 258 -16.18 8.90 19.18
N THR A 259 -17.11 8.18 19.80
CA THR A 259 -17.52 8.38 21.20
C THR A 259 -17.05 7.27 22.14
N ALA A 260 -16.32 6.28 21.60
CA ALA A 260 -15.70 5.19 22.32
C ALA A 260 -14.32 4.89 21.74
N TYR A 261 -13.46 4.24 22.54
CA TYR A 261 -12.08 3.91 22.17
C TYR A 261 -11.98 2.49 21.63
N MET A 262 -11.53 2.34 20.40
CA MET A 262 -11.11 1.08 19.79
C MET A 262 -9.95 1.31 18.82
N SER A 263 -9.23 0.25 18.48
CA SER A 263 -8.02 0.35 17.65
C SER A 263 -8.29 0.86 16.23
N TYR A 264 -9.49 0.67 15.69
CA TYR A 264 -9.84 1.06 14.32
C TYR A 264 -11.23 1.70 14.25
N ALA A 265 -11.43 2.58 13.27
CA ALA A 265 -12.72 3.13 12.91
C ALA A 265 -12.92 3.19 11.39
N ARG A 266 -14.17 3.11 10.95
CA ARG A 266 -14.59 3.34 9.57
C ARG A 266 -16.01 3.91 9.51
N ILE A 267 -16.44 4.36 8.34
CA ILE A 267 -17.83 4.71 8.06
C ILE A 267 -18.49 3.57 7.30
N LEU A 268 -19.66 3.13 7.79
CA LEU A 268 -20.60 2.31 7.02
C LEU A 268 -21.62 3.23 6.35
N ILE A 269 -21.84 3.01 5.06
CA ILE A 269 -22.79 3.72 4.21
C ILE A 269 -23.80 2.70 3.67
N THR A 270 -25.08 3.01 3.80
CA THR A 270 -26.20 2.21 3.29
C THR A 270 -27.18 3.11 2.56
N HIS A 271 -28.03 2.56 1.70
CA HIS A 271 -29.18 3.30 1.16
C HIS A 271 -30.10 3.74 2.30
N ALA A 272 -30.62 4.97 2.24
CA ALA A 272 -31.52 5.48 3.27
C ALA A 272 -32.88 4.76 3.20
N GLU A 273 -33.36 4.27 4.35
CA GLU A 273 -34.69 3.64 4.43
C GLU A 273 -35.79 4.64 4.05
N ASN A 274 -36.80 4.17 3.31
CA ASN A 274 -37.95 4.96 2.81
C ASN A 274 -37.62 5.98 1.71
N TYR A 275 -36.44 5.91 1.09
CA TYR A 275 -36.07 6.66 -0.11
C TYR A 275 -35.90 5.72 -1.32
N PRO A 276 -35.99 6.23 -2.56
CA PRO A 276 -35.60 5.45 -3.74
C PRO A 276 -34.15 5.00 -3.64
N ILE A 277 -33.88 3.77 -4.09
CA ILE A 277 -32.52 3.23 -4.19
C ILE A 277 -31.93 3.71 -5.52
N GLU A 278 -30.89 4.52 -5.43
CA GLU A 278 -30.16 5.11 -6.55
C GLU A 278 -28.66 5.09 -6.23
N ASP A 279 -27.82 5.19 -7.25
CA ASP A 279 -26.38 5.30 -7.05
C ASP A 279 -26.06 6.58 -6.25
N ALA A 280 -25.11 6.47 -5.30
CA ALA A 280 -24.65 7.59 -4.49
C ALA A 280 -23.14 7.70 -4.50
N THR A 281 -22.63 8.92 -4.58
CA THR A 281 -21.20 9.25 -4.53
C THR A 281 -20.93 9.99 -3.23
N VAL A 282 -20.05 9.46 -2.38
CA VAL A 282 -19.81 10.00 -1.04
C VAL A 282 -18.35 10.35 -0.88
N THR A 283 -18.05 11.58 -0.48
CA THR A 283 -16.70 12.01 -0.13
C THR A 283 -16.54 12.07 1.39
N ILE A 284 -15.48 11.46 1.90
CA ILE A 284 -15.20 11.33 3.33
C ILE A 284 -13.82 11.91 3.65
N TYR A 285 -13.79 12.84 4.59
CA TYR A 285 -12.57 13.38 5.19
C TYR A 285 -12.39 12.76 6.57
N LYS A 286 -11.17 12.32 6.90
CA LYS A 286 -10.90 11.61 8.14
C LYS A 286 -9.74 12.25 8.86
N THR A 287 -9.91 12.53 10.14
CA THR A 287 -8.87 13.06 10.99
C THR A 287 -8.77 12.29 12.28
N VAL A 288 -7.55 12.22 12.82
CA VAL A 288 -7.27 11.65 14.14
C VAL A 288 -6.69 12.75 15.01
N LYS A 289 -7.33 12.98 16.15
CA LYS A 289 -6.84 13.89 17.17
C LYS A 289 -6.11 13.07 18.23
N VAL A 290 -4.79 13.29 18.31
CA VAL A 290 -3.90 12.81 19.37
C VAL A 290 -3.92 13.80 20.52
#